data_AF-A0ABD0PTR8-F1
#
_entry.id   AF-A0ABD0PTR8-F1
#
_cell.length_a   1.000
_cell.length_b   1.000
_cell.length_c   1.000
_cell.angle_alpha   90.00
_cell.angle_beta   90.00
_cell.angle_gamma   90.00
#
_symmetry.space_group_name_H-M   'P 1'
#
loop_
_entity.id
_entity.type
_entity.pdbx_description
1 polymer ?
#
loop_
_entity_poly.entity_id
_entity_poly.type
_entity_poly.pdbx_seq_one_letter_code
_entity_poly.pdbx_strand_id
1 'polypeptide(L)'
;FLDLRVAVLGNVDSGKSTLLGVLTQGELDNGRGRARLNLFRHLHEIQTGRTSSISIEILGFDSKGEVRTAAPCASHNHERVFAA
;
A
#
# COMPACT_ATOMS: atom_id res chain seq x y z
N PHE A 1 -7.13 15.61 16.10
CA PHE A 1 -6.35 14.50 15.52
C PHE A 1 -7.26 13.83 14.51
N LEU A 2 -6.80 13.58 13.28
CA LEU A 2 -7.60 13.01 12.21
C LEU A 2 -6.99 11.65 11.83
N ASP A 3 -7.69 10.56 12.16
CA ASP A 3 -7.35 9.20 11.69
C ASP A 3 -8.20 8.93 10.45
N LEU A 4 -7.55 8.85 9.29
CA LEU A 4 -8.20 8.58 8.01
C LEU A 4 -7.88 7.14 7.60
N ARG A 5 -8.94 6.39 7.30
CA ARG A 5 -8.86 5.00 6.85
C ARG A 5 -9.45 4.89 5.47
N VAL A 6 -8.62 4.52 4.50
CA VAL A 6 -9.02 4.41 3.10
C VAL A 6 -8.94 2.96 2.69
N ALA A 7 -10.02 2.41 2.15
CA ALA A 7 -10.04 1.09 1.54
C ALA A 7 -10.13 1.22 0.02
N VAL A 8 -9.26 0.49 -0.69
CA VAL A 8 -9.27 0.43 -2.15
C VAL A 8 -10.03 -0.81 -2.59
N LEU A 9 -11.13 -0.62 -3.31
CA LEU A 9 -12.02 -1.67 -3.82
C LEU A 9 -12.13 -1.56 -5.35
N GLY A 10 -12.38 -2.67 -6.05
CA GLY A 10 -12.45 -2.70 -7.51
C GLY A 10 -12.31 -4.09 -8.11
N ASN A 11 -12.45 -4.22 -9.43
CA ASN A 11 -12.40 -5.50 -10.14
C ASN A 11 -11.07 -6.24 -9.96
N VAL A 12 -11.08 -7.55 -10.17
CA VAL A 12 -9.84 -8.35 -10.27
C VAL A 12 -8.96 -7.76 -11.38
N ASP A 13 -7.66 -7.67 -11.16
CA ASP A 13 -6.65 -7.12 -12.08
C ASP A 13 -6.72 -5.60 -12.34
N SER A 14 -7.55 -4.84 -11.61
CA SER A 14 -7.60 -3.37 -11.74
C SER A 14 -6.37 -2.63 -11.15
N GLY A 15 -5.34 -3.35 -10.72
CA GLY A 15 -4.10 -2.76 -10.23
C GLY A 15 -4.14 -2.19 -8.81
N LYS A 16 -5.14 -2.54 -7.99
CA LYS A 16 -5.29 -2.01 -6.61
C LYS A 16 -4.02 -2.18 -5.76
N SER A 17 -3.51 -3.40 -5.70
CA SER A 17 -2.30 -3.75 -4.95
C SER A 17 -1.07 -3.08 -5.54
N THR A 18 -1.04 -2.90 -6.86
CA THR A 18 0.06 -2.20 -7.52
C THR A 18 0.09 -0.73 -7.12
N LEU A 19 -1.06 -0.05 -7.21
CA LEU A 19 -1.20 1.36 -6.84
C LEU A 19 -0.88 1.58 -5.37
N LEU A 20 -1.32 0.68 -4.48
CA LEU A 20 -0.99 0.77 -3.06
C LEU A 20 0.50 0.60 -2.80
N GLY A 21 1.16 -0.37 -3.44
CA GLY A 21 2.61 -0.51 -3.34
C GLY A 21 3.36 0.73 -3.83
N VAL A 22 2.89 1.37 -4.90
CA VAL A 22 3.49 2.61 -5.41
C VAL A 22 3.34 3.75 -4.41
N LEU A 23 2.13 3.95 -3.86
CA LEU A 23 1.87 5.02 -2.91
C LEU A 23 2.65 4.83 -1.62
N THR A 24 2.74 3.60 -1.10
CA THR A 24 3.31 3.34 0.22
C THR A 24 4.83 3.25 0.18
N GLN A 25 5.42 2.89 -0.96
CA GLN A 25 6.86 2.77 -1.12
C GLN A 25 7.49 3.98 -1.81
N GLY A 26 6.69 4.81 -2.50
CA GLY A 26 7.19 5.94 -3.28
C GLY A 26 7.97 5.54 -4.53
N GLU A 27 8.00 4.25 -4.88
CA GLU A 27 8.62 3.74 -6.10
C GLU A 27 7.56 3.44 -7.17
N LEU A 28 7.77 3.93 -8.39
CA LEU A 28 6.89 3.64 -9.51
C LEU A 28 6.99 2.16 -9.90
N ASP A 29 5.85 1.50 -10.14
CA ASP A 29 5.86 0.11 -10.59
C ASP A 29 6.51 -0.01 -11.98
N ASN A 30 7.35 -1.03 -12.16
CA ASN A 30 8.06 -1.29 -13.42
C ASN A 30 7.19 -2.03 -14.46
N GLY A 31 5.87 -2.03 -14.28
CA GLY A 31 4.91 -2.77 -15.10
C GLY A 31 4.92 -4.29 -14.89
N ARG A 32 5.76 -4.81 -13.99
CA ARG A 32 5.80 -6.23 -13.61
C ARG A 32 5.17 -6.51 -12.25
N GLY A 33 4.52 -5.51 -11.63
CA GLY A 33 3.94 -5.66 -10.30
C GLY A 33 5.01 -5.80 -9.20
N ARG A 34 6.16 -5.16 -9.36
CA ARG A 34 7.19 -5.09 -8.32
C ARG A 34 6.65 -4.38 -7.08
N ALA A 35 5.85 -3.33 -7.28
CA ALA A 35 5.21 -2.59 -6.19
C ALA A 35 4.29 -3.49 -5.34
N ARG A 36 3.50 -4.39 -5.98
CA ARG A 36 2.57 -5.27 -5.24
C ARG A 36 3.23 -6.44 -4.52
N LEU A 37 4.46 -6.83 -4.90
CA LEU A 37 5.16 -7.96 -4.24
C LEU A 37 5.37 -7.71 -2.75
N ASN A 38 5.52 -6.45 -2.36
CA ASN A 38 5.71 -6.07 -0.97
C ASN A 38 4.43 -6.15 -0.13
N LEU A 39 3.26 -6.24 -0.79
CA LEU A 39 1.99 -6.47 -0.12
C LEU A 39 1.68 -7.96 0.06
N PHE A 40 2.27 -8.84 -0.76
CA PHE A 40 2.03 -10.27 -0.68
C PHE A 40 2.66 -10.86 0.59
N ARG A 41 1.83 -11.53 1.38
CA ARG A 41 2.25 -12.20 2.61
C ARG A 41 2.30 -13.71 2.47
N HIS A 42 1.64 -14.25 1.45
CA HIS A 42 1.59 -15.69 1.22
C HIS A 42 2.25 -16.11 -0.09
N LEU A 43 2.88 -17.29 -0.05
CA LEU A 43 3.57 -17.89 -1.20
C LEU A 43 2.64 -18.07 -2.41
N HIS A 44 1.36 -18.42 -2.17
CA HIS A 44 0.38 -18.59 -3.23
C HIS A 44 -0.01 -17.26 -3.90
N GLU A 45 0.12 -16.11 -3.22
CA GLU A 45 -0.09 -14.78 -3.84
C GLU A 45 1.05 -14.42 -4.78
N ILE A 46 2.29 -14.73 -4.39
CA ILE A 46 3.49 -14.51 -5.20
C ILE A 46 3.44 -15.39 -6.45
N GLN A 47 3.07 -16.67 -6.30
CA GLN A 47 3.00 -17.64 -7.40
C GLN A 47 1.88 -17.33 -8.39
N THR A 48 0.68 -16.99 -7.89
CA THR A 48 -0.49 -16.73 -8.76
C THR A 48 -0.57 -15.29 -9.24
N GLY A 49 0.17 -14.37 -8.59
CA GLY A 49 0.05 -12.94 -8.82
C GLY A 49 -1.31 -12.36 -8.43
N ARG A 50 -2.08 -13.06 -7.58
CA ARG A 50 -3.40 -12.61 -7.10
C ARG A 50 -3.31 -12.27 -5.61
N THR A 51 -3.85 -11.12 -5.24
CA THR A 51 -4.06 -10.75 -3.85
C THR A 51 -5.15 -11.65 -3.28
N SER A 52 -4.83 -12.42 -2.24
CA SER A 52 -5.78 -13.27 -1.51
C SER A 52 -5.90 -12.84 -0.04
N SER A 53 -5.08 -11.89 0.40
CA SER A 53 -5.01 -11.38 1.75
C SER A 53 -5.15 -9.86 1.83
N ILE A 54 -5.72 -9.39 2.94
CA ILE A 54 -5.91 -7.97 3.18
C ILE A 54 -4.58 -7.36 3.65
N SER A 55 -4.08 -6.40 2.88
CA SER A 55 -2.85 -5.67 3.21
C SER A 55 -3.19 -4.34 3.88
N ILE A 56 -2.41 -4.01 4.90
CA ILE A 56 -2.56 -2.77 5.68
C ILE A 56 -1.24 -2.05 5.59
N GLU A 57 -1.27 -0.88 4.99
CA GLU A 57 -0.12 -0.02 4.83
C GLU A 57 -0.34 1.29 5.57
N ILE A 58 0.74 1.89 6.05
CA ILE A 58 0.68 3.14 6.81
C ILE A 58 1.41 4.21 6.01
N LEU A 59 0.68 5.28 5.68
CA LEU A 59 1.20 6.47 5.02
C LEU A 59 1.15 7.65 5.99
N GLY A 60 2.25 8.38 6.09
CA GLY A 60 2.35 9.60 6.88
C GLY A 60 2.43 10.82 5.98
N PHE A 61 1.69 11.88 6.32
CA PHE A 61 1.73 13.17 5.62
C PHE A 61 2.26 14.27 6.53
N ASP A 62 3.05 15.18 5.97
CA ASP A 62 3.44 16.42 6.65
C ASP A 62 2.26 17.42 6.66
N SER A 63 2.33 18.42 7.53
CA SER A 63 1.47 19.62 7.59
C SER A 63 1.29 20.34 6.24
N LYS A 64 2.19 20.12 5.28
CA LYS A 64 2.13 20.66 3.91
C LYS A 64 1.45 19.73 2.90
N GLY A 65 1.00 18.54 3.33
CA GLY A 65 0.40 17.51 2.47
C GLY A 65 1.41 16.63 1.73
N GLU A 66 2.71 16.75 2.04
CA GLU A 66 3.77 15.95 1.43
C GLU A 66 3.85 14.55 2.07
N VAL A 67 3.99 13.52 1.24
CA VAL A 67 4.14 12.12 1.70
C VAL A 67 5.51 11.92 2.35
N ARG A 68 5.53 11.46 3.60
CA ARG A 68 6.76 11.01 4.27
C ARG A 68 6.83 9.49 4.27
N THR A 69 7.48 8.94 3.24
CA THR A 69 7.92 7.55 3.19
C THR A 69 9.15 7.39 4.08
N ALA A 70 8.95 7.29 5.39
CA ALA A 70 10.03 7.03 6.33
C ALA A 70 9.67 5.84 7.20
N ALA A 71 10.66 4.95 7.36
CA ALA A 71 10.77 3.82 8.27
C ALA A 71 9.91 3.94 9.55
N PRO A 72 9.48 2.83 10.18
CA PRO A 72 8.55 2.82 11.31
C PRO A 72 9.06 3.74 12.43
N CYS A 73 8.61 4.99 12.40
CA CYS A 73 8.95 6.03 13.34
C CYS A 73 7.73 6.19 14.24
N ALA A 74 7.86 5.71 15.47
CA ALA A 74 6.78 5.48 16.42
C ALA A 74 6.13 6.75 17.01
N SER A 75 6.07 7.87 16.29
CA SER A 75 5.62 9.14 16.91
C SER A 75 4.78 10.11 16.08
N HIS A 76 4.48 9.89 14.80
CA HIS A 76 3.80 10.91 14.00
C HIS A 76 2.73 10.36 13.06
N ASN A 77 1.55 10.99 13.11
CA ASN A 77 0.36 10.90 12.23
C ASN A 77 0.37 9.75 11.21
N HIS A 78 -0.29 8.66 11.58
CA HIS A 78 -0.42 7.46 10.76
C HIS A 78 -1.80 7.43 10.07
N GLU A 79 -1.84 7.55 8.75
CA GLU A 79 -3.02 7.21 7.96
C GLU A 79 -2.90 5.77 7.48
N ARG A 80 -3.93 4.96 7.68
CA ARG A 80 -3.91 3.54 7.34
C ARG A 80 -4.67 3.31 6.05
N VAL A 81 -4.01 2.71 5.07
CA VAL A 81 -4.61 2.37 3.78
C VAL A 81 -4.74 0.85 3.64
N PHE A 82 -5.90 0.40 3.17
CA PHE A 82 -6.31 -1.00 3.09
C PHE A 82 -6.43 -1.44 1.62
N ALA A 83 -5.79 -2.56 1.28
CA ALA A 83 -6.00 -3.29 0.02
C ALA A 83 -6.77 -4.57 0.27
N ALA A 84 -7.82 -4.83 -0.51
CA ALA A 84 -8.43 -6.15 -0.65
C ALA A 84 -8.53 -6.50 -2.15
#